data_AF-E0E170-F1
#
_entry.id   AF-E0E170-F1
#
_cell.length_a   1.000
_cell.length_b   1.000
_cell.length_c   1.000
_cell.angle_alpha   90.00
_cell.angle_beta   90.00
_cell.angle_gamma   90.00
#
_symmetry.space_group_name_H-M   'P 1'
#
loop_
_entity.id
_entity.type
_entity.pdbx_description
1 polymer ?
#
loop_
_entity_poly.entity_id
_entity_poly.type
_entity_poly.pdbx_seq_one_letter_code
_entity_poly.pdbx_strand_id
1 'polypeptide(L)'
;MKKRIDVLLVDMGFFPSREQARRTIMAGNVFVDNQRVDKPGTMVKDDSEILVKGKPLAYVSRGGLKLEKAMKNFDISLEGKVCMDIGASTGGFTDCMLQNGAVKVYSVDVGYGQLAWKLRQDERVVCMERQNIRFLEVDALDERPDFASIDVSFISLKLVLPKAWELLNDGGRLVALIKPQFEAGREKVGKKGVVRERSTHIEVIEMVSRLAIKEGFKILDLDFSPIKGPEGNIEYLIYLEKTDKNIEINDENEDVRLLGGYEAYHDMIVDLVEKSHSLD
;
A
#
# COMPACT_ATOMS: atom_id res chain seq x y z
N MET A 1 7.58 16.92 -5.24
CA MET A 1 8.92 17.51 -5.56
C MET A 1 9.21 17.44 -7.08
N LYS A 2 10.35 17.95 -7.59
CA LYS A 2 10.82 17.63 -8.95
C LYS A 2 12.09 16.77 -8.88
N LYS A 3 12.15 15.68 -9.66
CA LYS A 3 13.29 14.77 -9.75
C LYS A 3 13.69 14.56 -11.20
N ARG A 4 14.95 14.18 -11.46
CA ARG A 4 15.38 13.81 -12.81
C ARG A 4 14.64 12.56 -13.27
N ILE A 5 14.14 12.56 -14.50
CA ILE A 5 13.39 11.43 -15.07
C ILE A 5 14.20 10.12 -15.05
N ASP A 6 15.52 10.18 -15.23
CA ASP A 6 16.37 8.98 -15.19
C ASP A 6 16.49 8.35 -13.80
N VAL A 7 16.43 9.15 -12.75
CA VAL A 7 16.40 8.65 -11.37
C VAL A 7 14.99 8.20 -11.04
N LEU A 8 14.00 9.01 -11.40
CA LEU A 8 12.60 8.75 -11.10
C LEU A 8 12.16 7.40 -11.69
N LEU A 9 12.47 7.10 -12.95
CA LEU A 9 12.14 5.81 -13.57
C LEU A 9 12.71 4.59 -12.82
N VAL A 10 13.86 4.72 -12.16
CA VAL A 10 14.45 3.63 -11.35
C VAL A 10 13.76 3.54 -10.01
N ASP A 11 13.55 4.67 -9.33
CA ASP A 11 12.80 4.70 -8.06
C ASP A 11 11.37 4.19 -8.24
N MET A 12 10.82 4.40 -9.44
CA MET A 12 9.50 3.97 -9.86
C MET A 12 9.44 2.49 -10.28
N GLY A 13 10.58 1.79 -10.31
CA GLY A 13 10.66 0.37 -10.66
C GLY A 13 10.57 0.05 -12.17
N PHE A 14 10.54 1.06 -13.07
CA PHE A 14 10.50 0.80 -14.52
C PHE A 14 11.79 0.14 -15.03
N PHE A 15 12.91 0.41 -14.36
CA PHE A 15 14.21 -0.13 -14.70
C PHE A 15 15.03 -0.47 -13.46
N PRO A 16 15.80 -1.57 -13.48
CA PRO A 16 16.70 -1.95 -12.40
C PRO A 16 17.91 -1.02 -12.24
N SER A 17 18.19 -0.14 -13.20
CA SER A 17 19.33 0.78 -13.12
C SER A 17 19.11 2.08 -13.87
N ARG A 18 19.82 3.13 -13.43
CA ARG A 18 19.78 4.46 -14.06
C ARG A 18 20.27 4.43 -15.50
N GLU A 19 21.21 3.54 -15.79
CA GLU A 19 21.75 3.41 -17.14
C GLU A 19 20.71 2.86 -18.13
N GLN A 20 19.93 1.86 -17.70
CA GLN A 20 18.86 1.32 -18.53
C GLN A 20 17.70 2.32 -18.70
N ALA A 21 17.38 3.09 -17.66
CA ALA A 21 16.43 4.19 -17.75
C ALA A 21 16.89 5.24 -18.78
N ARG A 22 18.14 5.70 -18.70
CA ARG A 22 18.74 6.67 -19.64
C ARG A 22 18.64 6.21 -21.09
N ARG A 23 19.02 4.95 -21.37
CA ARG A 23 18.94 4.37 -22.72
C ARG A 23 17.52 4.42 -23.27
N THR A 24 16.52 4.13 -22.43
CA THR A 24 15.11 4.11 -22.86
C THR A 24 14.54 5.52 -23.07
N ILE A 25 14.94 6.49 -22.24
CA ILE A 25 14.60 7.91 -22.42
C ILE A 25 15.18 8.42 -23.75
N MET A 26 16.47 8.17 -23.99
CA MET A 26 17.15 8.60 -25.21
C MET A 26 16.60 7.92 -26.47
N ALA A 27 16.04 6.71 -26.34
CA ALA A 27 15.31 6.03 -27.42
C ALA A 27 13.92 6.63 -27.70
N GLY A 28 13.49 7.67 -26.96
CA GLY A 28 12.19 8.33 -27.16
C GLY A 28 11.00 7.48 -26.70
N ASN A 29 11.24 6.50 -25.83
CA ASN A 29 10.22 5.58 -25.34
C ASN A 29 9.62 6.02 -24.00
N VAL A 30 9.98 7.18 -23.45
CA VAL A 30 9.43 7.65 -22.18
C VAL A 30 8.55 8.87 -22.40
N PHE A 31 7.36 8.84 -21.82
CA PHE A 31 6.37 9.90 -21.85
C PHE A 31 6.04 10.28 -20.41
N VAL A 32 5.87 11.58 -20.16
CA VAL A 32 5.52 12.15 -18.87
C VAL A 32 4.36 13.11 -19.11
N ASP A 33 3.23 12.89 -18.46
CA ASP A 33 1.99 13.65 -18.67
C ASP A 33 1.63 13.74 -20.17
N ASN A 34 1.71 12.59 -20.85
CA ASN A 34 1.53 12.42 -22.29
C ASN A 34 2.54 13.14 -23.21
N GLN A 35 3.59 13.76 -22.67
CA GLN A 35 4.64 14.40 -23.45
C GLN A 35 5.91 13.54 -23.50
N ARG A 36 6.46 13.34 -24.70
CA ARG A 36 7.71 12.58 -24.86
C ARG A 36 8.87 13.29 -24.16
N VAL A 37 9.60 12.57 -23.34
CA VAL A 37 10.84 13.03 -22.70
C VAL A 37 12.03 12.32 -23.33
N ASP A 38 12.97 13.09 -23.86
CA ASP A 38 14.16 12.58 -24.55
C ASP A 38 15.49 12.93 -23.85
N LYS A 39 15.44 13.78 -22.82
CA LYS A 39 16.60 14.15 -22.00
C LYS A 39 16.53 13.46 -20.64
N PRO A 40 17.51 12.60 -20.29
CA PRO A 40 17.49 11.90 -19.00
C PRO A 40 17.59 12.81 -17.77
N GLY A 41 18.14 14.00 -17.94
CA GLY A 41 18.22 15.01 -16.87
C GLY A 41 16.97 15.86 -16.70
N THR A 42 15.89 15.64 -17.47
CA THR A 42 14.66 16.43 -17.37
C THR A 42 14.06 16.33 -15.97
N MET A 43 13.80 17.48 -15.36
CA MET A 43 13.17 17.58 -14.04
C MET A 43 11.66 17.46 -14.18
N VAL A 44 11.11 16.35 -13.71
CA VAL A 44 9.69 16.01 -13.75
C VAL A 44 9.12 15.95 -12.34
N LYS A 45 7.82 16.13 -12.17
CA LYS A 45 7.23 15.95 -10.84
C LYS A 45 7.23 14.45 -10.50
N ASP A 46 7.36 14.13 -9.23
CA ASP A 46 7.31 12.78 -8.69
C ASP A 46 5.91 12.14 -8.77
N ASP A 47 4.86 12.97 -8.87
CA ASP A 47 3.47 12.58 -9.09
C ASP A 47 3.05 12.58 -10.57
N SER A 48 3.94 12.93 -11.51
CA SER A 48 3.63 12.90 -12.94
C SER A 48 3.29 11.48 -13.42
N GLU A 49 2.36 11.39 -14.36
CA GLU A 49 2.00 10.12 -15.01
C GLU A 49 3.11 9.75 -16.00
N ILE A 50 3.77 8.60 -15.78
CA ILE A 50 4.88 8.15 -16.62
C ILE A 50 4.47 6.92 -17.41
N LEU A 51 4.66 6.98 -18.72
CA LEU A 51 4.44 5.87 -19.63
C LEU A 51 5.73 5.51 -20.35
N VAL A 52 6.10 4.23 -20.32
CA VAL A 52 7.27 3.70 -21.02
C VAL A 52 6.80 2.79 -22.17
N LYS A 53 7.01 3.25 -23.41
CA LYS A 53 6.68 2.53 -24.64
C LYS A 53 7.42 1.19 -24.69
N GLY A 54 6.68 0.10 -24.91
CA GLY A 54 7.23 -1.27 -24.99
C GLY A 54 7.50 -1.93 -23.64
N LYS A 55 7.29 -1.24 -22.51
CA LYS A 55 7.26 -1.81 -21.16
C LYS A 55 6.00 -1.35 -20.44
N PRO A 56 4.85 -2.02 -20.64
CA PRO A 56 3.70 -1.73 -19.82
C PRO A 56 4.07 -1.98 -18.35
N LEU A 57 3.65 -1.09 -17.45
CA LEU A 57 3.58 -1.44 -16.04
C LEU A 57 2.70 -2.69 -15.92
N ALA A 58 3.06 -3.62 -15.01
CA ALA A 58 2.24 -4.80 -14.76
C ALA A 58 0.79 -4.42 -14.37
N TYR A 59 0.64 -3.25 -13.73
CA TYR A 59 -0.63 -2.70 -13.27
C TYR A 59 -0.83 -1.26 -13.77
N VAL A 60 -2.06 -0.75 -13.73
CA VAL A 60 -2.39 0.64 -14.12
C VAL A 60 -1.64 1.70 -13.33
N SER A 61 -1.09 1.35 -12.16
CA SER A 61 -0.21 2.22 -11.39
C SER A 61 0.83 1.41 -10.63
N ARG A 62 1.89 2.09 -10.17
CA ARG A 62 2.96 1.50 -9.36
C ARG A 62 2.49 0.95 -8.02
N GLY A 63 1.32 1.41 -7.55
CA GLY A 63 0.72 0.89 -6.32
C GLY A 63 0.56 -0.62 -6.37
N GLY A 64 0.21 -1.19 -7.53
CA GLY A 64 0.03 -2.63 -7.68
C GLY A 64 1.28 -3.46 -7.32
N LEU A 65 2.50 -2.91 -7.50
CA LEU A 65 3.74 -3.59 -7.10
C LEU A 65 3.84 -3.82 -5.59
N LYS A 66 3.21 -2.94 -4.79
CA LYS A 66 3.20 -3.07 -3.32
C LYS A 66 2.37 -4.29 -2.90
N LEU A 67 1.17 -4.42 -3.47
CA LEU A 67 0.30 -5.57 -3.21
C LEU A 67 0.87 -6.85 -3.80
N GLU A 68 1.46 -6.80 -4.99
CA GLU A 68 2.14 -7.93 -5.61
C GLU A 68 3.26 -8.49 -4.70
N LYS A 69 4.10 -7.61 -4.12
CA LYS A 69 5.11 -8.03 -3.14
C LYS A 69 4.45 -8.70 -1.93
N ALA A 70 3.40 -8.08 -1.36
CA ALA A 70 2.70 -8.64 -0.22
C ALA A 70 2.11 -10.03 -0.51
N MET A 71 1.47 -10.19 -1.67
CA MET A 71 0.89 -11.46 -2.08
C MET A 71 1.94 -12.55 -2.24
N LYS A 72 3.07 -12.22 -2.85
CA LYS A 72 4.19 -13.16 -3.02
C LYS A 72 4.83 -13.56 -1.69
N ASN A 73 5.08 -12.59 -0.82
CA ASN A 73 5.85 -12.81 0.40
C ASN A 73 5.00 -13.45 1.51
N PHE A 74 3.71 -13.12 1.56
CA PHE A 74 2.78 -13.64 2.56
C PHE A 74 1.93 -14.82 2.05
N ASP A 75 2.26 -15.35 0.86
CA ASP A 75 1.56 -16.47 0.19
C ASP A 75 0.04 -16.27 0.09
N ILE A 76 -0.37 -15.08 -0.35
CA ILE A 76 -1.79 -14.70 -0.46
C ILE A 76 -2.31 -15.15 -1.82
N SER A 77 -3.31 -16.02 -1.80
CA SER A 77 -4.16 -16.29 -2.97
C SER A 77 -5.42 -15.44 -2.94
N LEU A 78 -5.78 -14.83 -4.07
CA LEU A 78 -7.02 -14.07 -4.28
C LEU A 78 -8.00 -14.78 -5.23
N GLU A 79 -7.66 -15.99 -5.66
CA GLU A 79 -8.49 -16.79 -6.56
C GLU A 79 -9.89 -17.01 -5.97
N GLY A 80 -10.91 -16.61 -6.73
CA GLY A 80 -12.31 -16.79 -6.32
C GLY A 80 -12.80 -15.83 -5.25
N LYS A 81 -11.99 -14.86 -4.77
CA LYS A 81 -12.34 -14.00 -3.63
C LYS A 81 -13.04 -12.71 -4.03
N VAL A 82 -13.94 -12.27 -3.16
CA VAL A 82 -14.44 -10.88 -3.16
C VAL A 82 -13.46 -10.02 -2.39
N CYS A 83 -13.01 -8.94 -3.00
CA CYS A 83 -11.99 -8.07 -2.46
C CYS A 83 -12.47 -6.62 -2.29
N MET A 84 -11.76 -5.85 -1.48
CA MET A 84 -11.95 -4.42 -1.33
C MET A 84 -10.62 -3.67 -1.41
N ASP A 85 -10.57 -2.60 -2.20
CA ASP A 85 -9.44 -1.68 -2.30
C ASP A 85 -9.77 -0.36 -1.60
N ILE A 86 -9.22 -0.14 -0.41
CA ILE A 86 -9.44 1.07 0.39
C ILE A 86 -8.36 2.09 0.06
N GLY A 87 -8.74 3.15 -0.65
CA GLY A 87 -7.82 4.13 -1.24
C GLY A 87 -7.40 3.77 -2.65
N ALA A 88 -8.35 3.32 -3.48
CA ALA A 88 -8.07 2.75 -4.79
C ALA A 88 -7.29 3.68 -5.74
N SER A 89 -7.49 4.99 -5.66
CA SER A 89 -6.82 6.00 -6.48
C SER A 89 -6.89 5.66 -7.97
N THR A 90 -5.76 5.55 -8.67
CA THR A 90 -5.71 5.10 -10.08
C THR A 90 -6.11 3.63 -10.28
N GLY A 91 -6.11 2.82 -9.21
CA GLY A 91 -6.57 1.43 -9.21
C GLY A 91 -5.44 0.40 -9.29
N GLY A 92 -4.22 0.72 -8.86
CA GLY A 92 -3.08 -0.21 -8.96
C GLY A 92 -3.30 -1.50 -8.16
N PHE A 93 -3.86 -1.40 -6.96
CA PHE A 93 -4.19 -2.55 -6.11
C PHE A 93 -5.39 -3.31 -6.68
N THR A 94 -6.45 -2.59 -7.07
CA THR A 94 -7.60 -3.17 -7.80
C THR A 94 -7.15 -4.03 -8.99
N ASP A 95 -6.29 -3.49 -9.87
CA ASP A 95 -5.76 -4.22 -11.03
C ASP A 95 -4.95 -5.45 -10.62
N CYS A 96 -4.12 -5.33 -9.57
CA CYS A 96 -3.37 -6.46 -9.01
C CYS A 96 -4.30 -7.57 -8.51
N MET A 97 -5.38 -7.23 -7.78
CA MET A 97 -6.34 -8.21 -7.30
C MET A 97 -7.07 -8.93 -8.45
N LEU A 98 -7.53 -8.17 -9.46
CA LEU A 98 -8.24 -8.73 -10.63
C LEU A 98 -7.36 -9.65 -11.47
N GLN A 99 -6.08 -9.30 -11.65
CA GLN A 99 -5.12 -10.13 -12.39
C GLN A 99 -4.76 -11.42 -11.64
N ASN A 100 -4.95 -11.44 -10.32
CA ASN A 100 -4.66 -12.60 -9.46
C ASN A 100 -5.93 -13.34 -9.00
N GLY A 101 -7.01 -13.29 -9.79
CA GLY A 101 -8.16 -14.18 -9.63
C GLY A 101 -9.30 -13.65 -8.75
N ALA A 102 -9.24 -12.40 -8.29
CA ALA A 102 -10.38 -11.79 -7.60
C ALA A 102 -11.61 -11.74 -8.54
N VAL A 103 -12.75 -12.20 -8.03
CA VAL A 103 -14.02 -12.26 -8.79
C VAL A 103 -14.82 -10.97 -8.69
N LYS A 104 -14.57 -10.18 -7.65
CA LYS A 104 -15.18 -8.87 -7.43
C LYS A 104 -14.23 -7.98 -6.64
N VAL A 105 -14.14 -6.70 -6.98
CA VAL A 105 -13.35 -5.71 -6.22
C VAL A 105 -14.18 -4.46 -5.96
N TYR A 106 -14.41 -4.14 -4.69
CA TYR A 106 -14.95 -2.84 -4.27
C TYR A 106 -13.82 -1.81 -4.21
N SER A 107 -13.76 -0.90 -5.19
CA SER A 107 -12.72 0.14 -5.26
C SER A 107 -13.21 1.42 -4.59
N VAL A 108 -12.84 1.61 -3.32
CA VAL A 108 -13.30 2.73 -2.49
C VAL A 108 -12.29 3.86 -2.50
N ASP A 109 -12.73 5.06 -2.86
CA ASP A 109 -11.88 6.26 -2.79
C ASP A 109 -12.68 7.52 -2.45
N VAL A 110 -12.04 8.47 -1.76
CA VAL A 110 -12.60 9.79 -1.46
C VAL A 110 -12.51 10.75 -2.66
N GLY A 111 -11.60 10.49 -3.58
CA GLY A 111 -11.42 11.21 -4.83
C GLY A 111 -12.52 10.91 -5.84
N TYR A 112 -12.44 11.58 -6.99
CA TYR A 112 -13.37 11.45 -8.10
C TYR A 112 -12.63 11.38 -9.43
N GLY A 113 -13.05 10.47 -10.30
CA GLY A 113 -12.51 10.31 -11.66
C GLY A 113 -11.05 9.87 -11.69
N GLN A 114 -10.55 9.21 -10.63
CA GLN A 114 -9.15 8.79 -10.55
C GLN A 114 -8.93 7.38 -11.10
N LEU A 115 -9.93 6.50 -10.95
CA LEU A 115 -9.81 5.09 -11.33
C LEU A 115 -9.60 4.96 -12.85
N ALA A 116 -8.58 4.19 -13.24
CA ALA A 116 -8.24 4.00 -14.65
C ALA A 116 -9.44 3.49 -15.46
N TRP A 117 -9.63 4.03 -16.67
CA TRP A 117 -10.79 3.73 -17.52
C TRP A 117 -11.02 2.23 -17.72
N LYS A 118 -9.95 1.45 -17.93
CA LYS A 118 -10.06 -0.01 -18.11
C LYS A 118 -10.72 -0.70 -16.91
N LEU A 119 -10.41 -0.25 -15.68
CA LEU A 119 -10.94 -0.82 -14.45
C LEU A 119 -12.37 -0.37 -14.20
N ARG A 120 -12.67 0.89 -14.52
CA ARG A 120 -14.03 1.42 -14.45
C ARG A 120 -15.01 0.70 -15.38
N GLN A 121 -14.51 0.09 -16.45
CA GLN A 121 -15.30 -0.70 -17.41
C GLN A 121 -15.28 -2.21 -17.12
N ASP A 122 -14.49 -2.68 -16.15
CA ASP A 122 -14.44 -4.10 -15.79
C ASP A 122 -15.67 -4.45 -14.93
N GLU A 123 -16.47 -5.42 -15.38
CA GLU A 123 -17.72 -5.82 -14.71
C GLU A 123 -17.51 -6.35 -13.29
N ARG A 124 -16.28 -6.77 -12.96
CA ARG A 124 -15.90 -7.24 -11.61
C ARG A 124 -15.63 -6.08 -10.66
N VAL A 125 -15.52 -4.85 -11.13
CA VAL A 125 -15.17 -3.68 -10.32
C VAL A 125 -16.41 -2.89 -9.93
N VAL A 126 -16.59 -2.72 -8.62
CA VAL A 126 -17.58 -1.79 -8.06
C VAL A 126 -16.86 -0.49 -7.69
N CYS A 127 -17.00 0.52 -8.53
CA CYS A 127 -16.38 1.83 -8.35
C CYS A 127 -17.15 2.66 -7.30
N MET A 128 -16.54 2.87 -6.13
CA MET A 128 -17.12 3.62 -5.00
C MET A 128 -16.32 4.90 -4.73
N GLU A 129 -16.36 5.83 -5.68
CA GLU A 129 -15.74 7.14 -5.57
C GLU A 129 -16.53 8.12 -4.69
N ARG A 130 -15.87 9.18 -4.22
CA ARG A 130 -16.40 10.15 -3.25
C ARG A 130 -16.90 9.51 -1.95
N GLN A 131 -16.42 8.32 -1.64
CA GLN A 131 -16.83 7.56 -0.48
C GLN A 131 -15.69 7.54 0.53
N ASN A 132 -15.94 8.08 1.72
CA ASN A 132 -15.00 7.92 2.83
C ASN A 132 -15.28 6.58 3.51
N ILE A 133 -14.28 5.70 3.52
CA ILE A 133 -14.39 4.36 4.13
C ILE A 133 -14.96 4.42 5.55
N ARG A 134 -14.63 5.45 6.34
CA ARG A 134 -15.09 5.64 7.72
C ARG A 134 -16.60 5.66 7.90
N PHE A 135 -17.34 6.00 6.84
CA PHE A 135 -18.80 6.12 6.84
C PHE A 135 -19.45 5.10 5.91
N LEU A 136 -18.68 4.12 5.40
CA LEU A 136 -19.21 3.08 4.54
C LEU A 136 -19.89 2.01 5.38
N GLU A 137 -21.20 1.91 5.26
CA GLU A 137 -21.98 0.92 5.98
C GLU A 137 -21.94 -0.45 5.28
N VAL A 138 -22.09 -1.52 6.06
CA VAL A 138 -22.02 -2.90 5.55
C VAL A 138 -23.10 -3.17 4.49
N ASP A 139 -24.26 -2.56 4.65
CA ASP A 139 -25.40 -2.69 3.74
C ASP A 139 -25.17 -2.06 2.36
N ALA A 140 -24.12 -1.24 2.21
CA ALA A 140 -23.68 -0.73 0.92
C ALA A 140 -22.95 -1.80 0.08
N LEU A 141 -22.64 -2.96 0.66
CA LEU A 141 -21.98 -4.07 -0.02
C LEU A 141 -22.99 -5.21 -0.24
N ASP A 142 -23.20 -5.61 -1.50
CA ASP A 142 -24.01 -6.79 -1.81
C ASP A 142 -23.43 -8.08 -1.17
N GLU A 143 -22.11 -8.14 -1.08
CA GLU A 143 -21.36 -9.25 -0.50
C GLU A 143 -20.15 -8.69 0.23
N ARG A 144 -19.87 -9.20 1.43
CA ARG A 144 -18.73 -8.76 2.22
C ARG A 144 -17.43 -9.33 1.64
N PRO A 145 -16.34 -8.56 1.60
CA PRO A 145 -15.05 -9.04 1.11
C PRO A 145 -14.40 -10.06 2.05
N ASP A 146 -13.71 -11.03 1.44
CA ASP A 146 -12.79 -11.98 2.12
C ASP A 146 -11.37 -11.41 2.24
N PHE A 147 -11.05 -10.43 1.38
CA PHE A 147 -9.77 -9.75 1.37
C PHE A 147 -9.93 -8.24 1.23
N ALA A 148 -9.13 -7.46 1.98
CA ALA A 148 -9.04 -6.02 1.77
C ALA A 148 -7.60 -5.55 1.61
N SER A 149 -7.40 -4.46 0.88
CA SER A 149 -6.16 -3.70 0.89
C SER A 149 -6.40 -2.29 1.38
N ILE A 150 -5.42 -1.71 2.10
CA ILE A 150 -5.47 -0.34 2.59
C ILE A 150 -4.22 0.41 2.13
N ASP A 151 -4.36 1.34 1.16
CA ASP A 151 -3.29 2.25 0.71
C ASP A 151 -3.75 3.72 0.75
N VAL A 152 -4.15 4.17 1.94
CA VAL A 152 -4.67 5.54 2.16
C VAL A 152 -3.57 6.55 2.45
N SER A 153 -3.84 7.83 2.21
CA SER A 153 -2.92 8.95 2.52
C SER A 153 -3.62 10.02 3.34
N PHE A 154 -2.85 10.78 4.14
CA PHE A 154 -3.35 11.87 5.00
C PHE A 154 -4.33 11.43 6.10
N ILE A 155 -4.37 10.14 6.41
CA ILE A 155 -5.18 9.55 7.47
C ILE A 155 -4.39 8.41 8.11
N SER A 156 -4.56 8.25 9.43
CA SER A 156 -3.99 7.16 10.20
C SER A 156 -4.84 5.89 10.08
N LEU A 157 -4.19 4.73 10.07
CA LEU A 157 -4.82 3.40 10.14
C LEU A 157 -5.72 3.26 11.38
N LYS A 158 -5.50 4.04 12.44
CA LYS A 158 -6.39 4.14 13.62
C LYS A 158 -7.84 4.43 13.27
N LEU A 159 -8.08 5.17 12.20
CA LEU A 159 -9.43 5.53 11.78
C LEU A 159 -9.99 4.59 10.71
N VAL A 160 -9.15 3.74 10.12
CA VAL A 160 -9.52 2.90 8.96
C VAL A 160 -9.66 1.43 9.35
N LEU A 161 -8.75 0.89 10.17
CA LEU A 161 -8.78 -0.50 10.62
C LEU A 161 -10.10 -0.91 11.31
N PRO A 162 -10.72 -0.10 12.20
CA PRO A 162 -11.99 -0.47 12.80
C PRO A 162 -13.08 -0.72 11.76
N LYS A 163 -13.13 0.13 10.73
CA LYS A 163 -14.13 0.06 9.67
C LYS A 163 -13.83 -1.07 8.68
N ALA A 164 -12.57 -1.30 8.35
CA ALA A 164 -12.17 -2.48 7.59
C ALA A 164 -12.56 -3.79 8.30
N TRP A 165 -12.41 -3.85 9.63
CA TRP A 165 -12.83 -5.00 10.44
C TRP A 165 -14.35 -5.26 10.35
N GLU A 166 -15.16 -4.19 10.38
CA GLU A 166 -16.62 -4.29 10.24
C GLU A 166 -17.05 -4.83 8.87
N LEU A 167 -16.37 -4.40 7.81
CA LEU A 167 -16.73 -4.71 6.42
C LEU A 167 -16.28 -6.11 5.98
N LEU A 168 -15.18 -6.63 6.52
CA LEU A 168 -14.66 -7.96 6.18
C LEU A 168 -15.57 -9.10 6.68
N ASN A 169 -15.59 -10.21 5.93
CA ASN A 169 -16.06 -11.50 6.42
C ASN A 169 -15.23 -11.98 7.61
N ASP A 170 -15.81 -12.84 8.46
CA ASP A 170 -15.07 -13.48 9.54
C ASP A 170 -13.98 -14.38 8.97
N GLY A 171 -12.78 -14.34 9.55
CA GLY A 171 -11.58 -14.95 8.96
C GLY A 171 -11.05 -14.22 7.71
N GLY A 172 -11.71 -13.15 7.27
CA GLY A 172 -11.25 -12.27 6.20
C GLY A 172 -9.89 -11.65 6.54
N ARG A 173 -9.08 -11.40 5.52
CA ARG A 173 -7.71 -10.93 5.68
C ARG A 173 -7.50 -9.58 5.03
N LEU A 174 -6.48 -8.84 5.44
CA LEU A 174 -6.14 -7.61 4.78
C LEU A 174 -4.64 -7.33 4.77
N VAL A 175 -4.20 -6.61 3.75
CA VAL A 175 -2.87 -6.00 3.71
C VAL A 175 -3.03 -4.49 3.85
N ALA A 176 -2.40 -3.90 4.86
CA ALA A 176 -2.38 -2.45 5.05
C ALA A 176 -0.99 -1.88 4.86
N LEU A 177 -0.92 -0.68 4.25
CA LEU A 177 0.31 0.10 4.15
C LEU A 177 0.46 0.95 5.41
N ILE A 178 1.49 0.66 6.20
CA ILE A 178 1.95 1.52 7.28
C ILE A 178 2.81 2.61 6.67
N LYS A 179 2.36 3.85 6.79
CA LYS A 179 3.04 5.03 6.25
C LYS A 179 3.52 5.92 7.40
N PRO A 180 4.79 5.83 7.84
CA PRO A 180 5.30 6.56 8.99
C PRO A 180 4.96 8.06 8.99
N GLN A 181 4.96 8.70 7.83
CA GLN A 181 4.62 10.12 7.68
C GLN A 181 3.17 10.49 8.02
N PHE A 182 2.25 9.52 8.09
CA PHE A 182 0.84 9.73 8.44
C PHE A 182 0.47 9.15 9.81
N GLU A 183 1.34 8.31 10.39
CA GLU A 183 1.15 7.70 11.70
C GLU A 183 1.95 8.40 12.80
N ALA A 184 3.16 8.86 12.48
CA ALA A 184 4.03 9.52 13.46
C ALA A 184 3.48 10.89 13.89
N GLY A 185 3.80 11.28 15.13
CA GLY A 185 3.54 12.62 15.64
C GLY A 185 4.19 13.70 14.78
N ARG A 186 3.57 14.88 14.71
CA ARG A 186 4.00 16.00 13.84
C ARG A 186 5.46 16.39 14.06
N GLU A 187 5.95 16.24 15.29
CA GLU A 187 7.32 16.53 15.72
C GLU A 187 8.36 15.56 15.15
N LYS A 188 7.96 14.35 14.75
CA LYS A 188 8.85 13.32 14.18
C LYS A 188 8.87 13.32 12.65
N VAL A 189 8.04 14.15 12.03
CA VAL A 189 7.97 14.30 10.57
C VAL A 189 8.93 15.40 10.14
N GLY A 190 9.99 15.02 9.42
CA GLY A 190 11.04 15.92 8.98
C GLY A 190 10.63 16.83 7.82
N LYS A 191 11.61 17.59 7.31
CA LYS A 191 11.43 18.46 6.13
C LYS A 191 10.82 17.66 4.96
N LYS A 192 9.86 18.28 4.27
CA LYS A 192 9.13 17.70 3.13
C LYS A 192 8.25 16.49 3.47
N GLY A 193 7.89 16.32 4.75
CA GLY A 193 7.01 15.22 5.14
C GLY A 193 7.69 13.86 5.17
N VAL A 194 9.02 13.82 5.35
CA VAL A 194 9.80 12.57 5.30
C VAL A 194 10.25 12.17 6.69
N VAL A 195 9.96 10.92 7.08
CA VAL A 195 10.43 10.31 8.32
C VAL A 195 11.74 9.56 8.05
N ARG A 196 12.83 9.99 8.70
CA ARG A 196 14.19 9.45 8.46
C ARG A 196 14.75 8.63 9.62
N GLU A 197 14.34 8.97 10.84
CA GLU A 197 14.81 8.33 12.06
C GLU A 197 14.28 6.90 12.15
N ARG A 198 15.15 5.89 12.10
CA ARG A 198 14.77 4.47 12.17
C ARG A 198 13.92 4.15 13.40
N SER A 199 14.25 4.75 14.55
CA SER A 199 13.48 4.63 15.79
C SER A 199 12.02 5.02 15.63
N THR A 200 11.74 6.08 14.85
CA THR A 200 10.36 6.49 14.53
C THR A 200 9.64 5.45 13.66
N HIS A 201 10.34 4.80 12.73
CA HIS A 201 9.75 3.73 11.92
C HIS A 201 9.37 2.53 12.79
N ILE A 202 10.27 2.10 13.68
CA ILE A 202 10.03 1.01 14.64
C ILE A 202 8.81 1.32 15.51
N GLU A 203 8.79 2.50 16.15
CA GLU A 203 7.69 2.93 17.02
C GLU A 203 6.34 2.96 16.28
N VAL A 204 6.33 3.44 15.03
CA VAL A 204 5.10 3.46 14.23
C VAL A 204 4.59 2.04 13.94
N ILE A 205 5.48 1.12 13.56
CA ILE A 205 5.08 -0.26 13.26
C ILE A 205 4.51 -0.93 14.51
N GLU A 206 5.15 -0.76 15.66
CA GLU A 206 4.66 -1.28 16.94
C GLU A 206 3.30 -0.68 17.33
N MET A 207 3.16 0.64 17.22
CA MET A 207 1.91 1.34 17.53
C MET A 207 0.75 0.84 16.67
N VAL A 208 0.97 0.68 15.35
CA VAL A 208 -0.04 0.15 14.44
C VAL A 208 -0.33 -1.32 14.71
N SER A 209 0.69 -2.11 15.07
CA SER A 209 0.53 -3.53 15.43
C SER A 209 -0.38 -3.70 16.66
N ARG A 210 -0.12 -2.95 17.73
CA ARG A 210 -0.95 -2.92 18.95
C ARG A 210 -2.38 -2.47 18.66
N LEU A 211 -2.53 -1.43 17.85
CA LEU A 211 -3.84 -0.97 17.39
C LEU A 211 -4.59 -2.07 16.63
N ALA A 212 -3.95 -2.76 15.69
CA ALA A 212 -4.59 -3.83 14.92
C ALA A 212 -5.06 -4.96 15.85
N ILE A 213 -4.22 -5.37 16.81
CA ILE A 213 -4.60 -6.36 17.83
C ILE A 213 -5.81 -5.90 18.63
N LYS A 214 -5.80 -4.64 19.09
CA LYS A 214 -6.90 -4.03 19.83
C LYS A 214 -8.22 -4.01 19.07
N GLU A 215 -8.18 -3.77 17.77
CA GLU A 215 -9.37 -3.75 16.91
C GLU A 215 -9.90 -5.15 16.58
N GLY A 216 -9.21 -6.21 17.00
CA GLY A 216 -9.63 -7.60 16.78
C GLY A 216 -8.97 -8.25 15.58
N PHE A 217 -7.76 -7.83 15.20
CA PHE A 217 -6.95 -8.53 14.21
C PHE A 217 -5.87 -9.40 14.87
N LYS A 218 -5.48 -10.46 14.16
CA LYS A 218 -4.22 -11.17 14.37
C LYS A 218 -3.23 -10.69 13.33
N ILE A 219 -1.98 -10.47 13.75
CA ILE A 219 -0.88 -10.16 12.83
C ILE A 219 -0.35 -11.47 12.29
N LEU A 220 -0.36 -11.61 10.97
CA LEU A 220 0.16 -12.79 10.29
C LEU A 220 1.62 -12.59 9.86
N ASP A 221 1.94 -11.39 9.34
CA ASP A 221 3.29 -11.09 8.84
C ASP A 221 3.52 -9.58 8.64
N LEU A 222 4.79 -9.19 8.47
CA LEU A 222 5.26 -7.83 8.21
C LEU A 222 6.35 -7.83 7.12
N ASP A 223 6.33 -6.81 6.26
CA ASP A 223 7.40 -6.54 5.31
C ASP A 223 7.48 -5.02 4.99
N PHE A 224 8.41 -4.58 4.16
CA PHE A 224 8.48 -3.22 3.63
C PHE A 224 7.97 -3.15 2.18
N SER A 225 7.44 -2.02 1.75
CA SER A 225 7.02 -1.79 0.37
C SER A 225 8.23 -1.84 -0.60
N PRO A 226 8.12 -2.47 -1.80
CA PRO A 226 9.23 -2.53 -2.77
C PRO A 226 9.58 -1.17 -3.37
N ILE A 227 8.69 -0.19 -3.22
CA ILE A 227 8.86 1.18 -3.71
C ILE A 227 8.61 2.17 -2.58
N LYS A 228 9.32 3.29 -2.62
CA LYS A 228 9.09 4.40 -1.69
C LYS A 228 7.86 5.21 -2.10
N GLY A 229 7.24 5.86 -1.11
CA GLY A 229 6.20 6.86 -1.34
C GLY A 229 6.73 8.05 -2.16
N PRO A 230 5.85 8.91 -2.72
CA PRO A 230 6.24 9.97 -3.66
C PRO A 230 7.36 10.90 -3.15
N GLU A 231 7.32 11.29 -1.87
CA GLU A 231 8.32 12.16 -1.24
C GLU A 231 9.55 11.38 -0.71
N GLY A 232 9.64 10.07 -0.99
CA GLY A 232 10.76 9.21 -0.61
C GLY A 232 10.62 8.53 0.75
N ASN A 233 9.42 8.50 1.34
CA ASN A 233 9.18 7.75 2.57
C ASN A 233 9.25 6.24 2.30
N ILE A 234 9.93 5.51 3.18
CA ILE A 234 9.79 4.06 3.27
C ILE A 234 8.41 3.77 3.86
N GLU A 235 7.73 2.78 3.30
CA GLU A 235 6.40 2.33 3.73
C GLU A 235 6.48 0.84 4.07
N TYR A 236 5.63 0.36 4.98
CA TYR A 236 5.62 -1.04 5.41
C TYR A 236 4.29 -1.71 5.10
N LEU A 237 4.31 -3.02 4.95
CA LEU A 237 3.19 -3.89 4.66
C LEU A 237 2.90 -4.68 5.93
N ILE A 238 1.68 -4.60 6.43
CA ILE A 238 1.21 -5.47 7.53
C ILE A 238 0.09 -6.38 7.03
N TYR A 239 0.25 -7.67 7.26
CA TYR A 239 -0.75 -8.68 6.91
C TYR A 239 -1.53 -9.09 8.14
N LEU A 240 -2.85 -8.92 8.07
CA LEU A 240 -3.76 -9.08 9.19
C LEU A 240 -4.86 -10.08 8.85
N GLU A 241 -5.31 -10.83 9.85
CA GLU A 241 -6.49 -11.68 9.79
C GLU A 241 -7.53 -11.21 10.81
N LYS A 242 -8.77 -11.05 10.37
CA LYS A 242 -9.88 -10.71 11.23
C LYS A 242 -10.14 -11.85 12.21
N THR A 243 -10.17 -11.51 13.50
CA THR A 243 -10.49 -12.42 14.60
C THR A 243 -11.66 -11.87 15.42
N ASP A 244 -12.17 -12.68 16.35
CA ASP A 244 -13.22 -12.25 17.26
C ASP A 244 -12.74 -11.13 18.20
N LYS A 245 -13.57 -10.09 18.35
CA LYS A 245 -13.35 -8.99 19.30
C LYS A 245 -13.48 -9.38 20.78
N ASN A 246 -13.96 -10.60 21.08
CA ASN A 246 -14.31 -11.05 22.43
C ASN A 246 -13.13 -11.53 23.28
N ILE A 247 -11.89 -11.23 22.89
CA ILE A 247 -10.73 -11.58 23.69
C ILE A 247 -10.39 -10.37 24.54
N GLU A 248 -10.48 -10.51 25.87
CA GLU A 248 -10.00 -9.49 26.80
C GLU A 248 -8.50 -9.28 26.57
N ILE A 249 -8.14 -8.12 26.03
CA ILE A 249 -6.75 -7.75 25.77
C ILE A 249 -6.21 -7.11 27.05
N ASN A 250 -5.36 -7.85 27.76
CA ASN A 250 -4.43 -7.32 28.76
C ASN A 250 -3.01 -7.30 28.13
N ASP A 251 -2.06 -6.62 28.78
CA ASP A 251 -0.69 -6.50 28.27
C ASP A 251 -0.06 -7.89 27.98
N GLU A 252 -0.36 -8.90 28.80
CA GLU A 252 0.12 -10.29 28.60
C GLU A 252 -0.47 -10.97 27.35
N ASN A 253 -1.75 -10.76 27.05
CA ASN A 253 -2.41 -11.34 25.87
C ASN A 253 -2.02 -10.59 24.58
N GLU A 254 -1.69 -9.30 24.68
CA GLU A 254 -1.19 -8.52 23.55
C GLU A 254 0.15 -9.08 23.09
N ASP A 255 1.07 -9.36 24.02
CA ASP A 255 2.37 -9.95 23.71
C ASP A 255 2.26 -11.32 23.03
N VAL A 256 1.31 -12.18 23.46
CA VAL A 256 1.08 -13.51 22.84
C VAL A 256 0.55 -13.42 21.41
N ARG A 257 -0.15 -12.33 21.06
CA ARG A 257 -0.69 -12.12 19.70
C ARG A 257 0.33 -11.55 18.73
N LEU A 258 1.43 -11.01 19.23
CA LEU A 258 2.58 -10.63 18.42
C LEU A 258 3.34 -11.90 18.00
N LEU A 259 3.98 -11.88 16.83
CA LEU A 259 4.64 -13.06 16.25
C LEU A 259 5.79 -13.54 17.17
N GLY A 260 5.49 -14.47 18.08
CA GLY A 260 6.47 -15.07 18.99
C GLY A 260 6.72 -14.32 20.29
N GLY A 261 5.85 -13.39 20.71
CA GLY A 261 6.05 -12.55 21.89
C GLY A 261 6.61 -11.16 21.56
N TYR A 262 6.55 -10.23 22.50
CA TYR A 262 7.00 -8.85 22.29
C TYR A 262 8.47 -8.73 21.89
N GLU A 263 9.40 -9.38 22.61
CA GLU A 263 10.84 -9.28 22.31
C GLU A 263 11.18 -9.80 20.92
N ALA A 264 10.68 -10.99 20.55
CA ALA A 264 10.91 -11.56 19.22
C ALA A 264 10.29 -10.71 18.10
N TYR A 265 9.11 -10.15 18.34
CA TYR A 265 8.44 -9.26 17.39
C TYR A 265 9.18 -7.92 17.25
N HIS A 266 9.68 -7.36 18.34
CA HIS A 266 10.49 -6.15 18.34
C HIS A 266 11.77 -6.35 17.51
N ASP A 267 12.51 -7.42 17.76
CA ASP A 267 13.74 -7.75 17.01
C ASP A 267 13.46 -7.93 15.51
N MET A 268 12.34 -8.57 15.17
CA MET A 268 11.89 -8.70 13.78
C MET A 268 11.61 -7.32 13.13
N ILE A 269 10.96 -6.39 13.87
CA ILE A 269 10.73 -5.02 13.37
C ILE A 269 12.05 -4.27 13.18
N VAL A 270 13.00 -4.39 14.12
CA VAL A 270 14.31 -3.76 14.02
C VAL A 270 15.05 -4.22 12.76
N ASP A 271 15.12 -5.53 12.52
CA ASP A 271 15.73 -6.10 11.31
C ASP A 271 15.01 -5.66 10.03
N LEU A 272 13.67 -5.63 10.05
CA LEU A 272 12.86 -5.14 8.94
C LEU A 272 13.18 -3.68 8.58
N VAL A 273 13.30 -2.82 9.59
CA VAL A 273 13.62 -1.39 9.41
C VAL A 273 15.06 -1.22 8.93
N GLU A 274 16.02 -1.99 9.43
CA GLU A 274 17.40 -1.92 8.91
C GLU A 274 17.47 -2.34 7.43
N LYS A 275 16.79 -3.43 7.07
CA LYS A 275 16.70 -3.90 5.67
C LYS A 275 16.06 -2.85 4.76
N SER A 276 14.97 -2.24 5.19
CA SER A 276 14.24 -1.25 4.38
C SER A 276 15.06 0.02 4.13
N HIS A 277 15.89 0.43 5.09
CA HIS A 277 16.81 1.55 4.97
C HIS A 277 18.09 1.23 4.17
N SER A 278 18.40 -0.05 3.94
CA SER A 278 19.57 -0.49 3.17
C SER A 278 19.37 -0.44 1.64
N LEU A 279 18.14 -0.20 1.18
CA LEU A 279 17.76 -0.13 -0.23
C LEU A 279 18.02 1.26 -0.88
N ASP A 280 18.79 2.13 -0.22
CA ASP A 280 19.21 3.45 -0.72
C ASP A 280 20.53 3.43 -1.51
#